data_AF-A0A6B2LLI3-F1
#
_entry.id   AF-A0A6B2LLI3-F1
#
_cell.length_a   1.000
_cell.length_b   1.000
_cell.length_c   1.000
_cell.angle_alpha   90.00
_cell.angle_beta   90.00
_cell.angle_gamma   90.00
#
_symmetry.space_group_name_H-M   'P 1'
#
loop_
_entity.id
_entity.type
_entity.pdbx_description
1 polymer ?
#
loop_
_entity_poly.entity_id
_entity_poly.type
_entity_poly.pdbx_seq_one_letter_code
_entity_poly.pdbx_strand_id
1 'polypeptide(L)'
;MTQCSHNFCKSCIKKCLDLKNRCPCCNSYLTETQLSPNKQFDRLITLIQTEKDKSTKQYFEKLLHSPSPLPHQLPQDTLSPIESLFRSHMKHLISSYEEYYQSLKTKYDQRRELVKAKYTSQLLEYQRQKPFLLPSATPNTLSPTDKEEKLAR
;
A
#
# COMPACT_ATOMS: atom_id res chain seq x y z
N MET A 1 -14.71 32.80 9.02
CA MET A 1 -15.80 33.46 9.73
C MET A 1 -16.15 34.74 9.02
N THR A 2 -17.44 35.06 9.01
CA THR A 2 -18.01 36.26 8.37
C THR A 2 -18.29 37.33 9.44
N GLN A 3 -18.50 38.59 9.05
CA GLN A 3 -18.88 39.67 9.98
C GLN A 3 -20.23 39.43 10.67
N CYS A 4 -21.11 38.63 10.05
CA CYS A 4 -22.37 38.20 10.65
C CYS A 4 -22.22 36.93 11.51
N SER A 5 -21.01 36.62 11.99
CA SER A 5 -20.67 35.51 12.90
C SER A 5 -20.95 34.10 12.39
N HIS A 6 -21.36 33.93 11.13
CA HIS A 6 -21.53 32.62 10.52
C HIS A 6 -20.18 32.04 10.08
N ASN A 7 -20.01 30.73 10.30
CA ASN A 7 -18.79 29.99 10.00
C ASN A 7 -19.03 29.04 8.83
N PHE A 8 -18.06 28.99 7.93
CA PHE A 8 -18.09 28.19 6.71
C PHE A 8 -16.69 27.67 6.42
N CYS A 9 -16.62 26.57 5.69
CA CYS A 9 -15.37 26.11 5.11
C CYS A 9 -14.88 27.13 4.05
N LYS A 10 -13.56 27.30 3.90
CA LYS A 10 -12.96 28.29 2.98
C LYS A 10 -13.47 28.13 1.54
N SER A 11 -13.50 26.91 1.03
CA SER A 11 -13.97 26.63 -0.34
C SER A 11 -15.46 26.87 -0.51
N CYS A 12 -16.25 26.59 0.53
CA CYS A 12 -17.70 26.78 0.55
C CYS A 12 -18.05 28.25 0.41
N ILE A 13 -17.50 29.11 1.27
CA ILE A 13 -17.84 30.53 1.27
C ILE A 13 -17.30 31.25 0.03
N LYS A 14 -16.13 30.86 -0.48
CA LYS A 14 -15.57 31.43 -1.70
C LYS A 14 -16.50 31.22 -2.91
N LYS A 15 -16.94 29.98 -3.14
CA LYS A 15 -17.90 29.66 -4.21
C LYS A 15 -19.20 30.45 -4.08
N CYS A 16 -19.70 30.65 -2.87
CA CYS A 16 -20.91 31.46 -2.66
C CYS A 16 -20.68 32.93 -3.03
N LEU A 17 -19.55 33.51 -2.62
CA LEU A 17 -19.20 34.90 -2.93
C LEU A 17 -18.95 35.13 -4.42
N ASP A 18 -18.37 34.16 -5.13
CA ASP A 18 -18.18 34.22 -6.58
C ASP A 18 -19.51 34.34 -7.34
N LEU A 19 -20.60 33.78 -6.79
CA LEU A 19 -21.95 33.88 -7.36
C LEU A 19 -22.71 35.11 -6.87
N LYS A 20 -22.69 35.36 -5.55
CA LYS A 20 -23.42 36.44 -4.89
C LYS A 20 -22.63 36.90 -3.67
N ASN A 21 -22.36 38.20 -3.59
CA ASN A 21 -21.69 38.86 -2.45
C ASN A 21 -22.61 38.96 -1.21
N ARG A 22 -23.15 37.83 -0.74
CA ARG A 22 -24.06 37.73 0.40
C ARG A 22 -23.80 36.47 1.21
N CYS A 23 -24.03 36.57 2.52
CA CYS A 23 -23.98 35.43 3.43
C CYS A 23 -25.10 34.42 3.12
N PRO A 24 -24.80 33.12 2.93
CA PRO A 24 -25.81 32.10 2.67
C PRO A 24 -26.85 31.91 3.78
N CYS A 25 -26.53 32.27 5.03
CA CYS A 25 -27.42 32.03 6.18
C CYS A 25 -28.37 33.20 6.46
N CYS A 26 -27.89 34.45 6.33
CA CYS A 26 -28.67 35.63 6.75
C CYS A 26 -28.77 36.71 5.66
N ASN A 27 -28.28 36.44 4.46
CA ASN A 27 -28.35 37.34 3.29
C ASN A 27 -27.70 38.73 3.47
N SER A 28 -26.93 38.91 4.54
CA SER A 28 -26.12 40.11 4.78
C SER A 28 -25.05 40.26 3.69
N TYR A 29 -24.77 41.50 3.30
CA TYR A 29 -23.72 41.77 2.31
C TYR A 29 -22.36 41.33 2.86
N LEU A 30 -21.58 40.64 2.04
CA LEU A 30 -20.32 40.05 2.43
C LEU A 30 -19.36 40.05 1.24
N THR A 31 -18.09 40.38 1.49
CA THR A 31 -17.00 40.37 0.49
C THR A 31 -15.84 39.50 0.99
N GLU A 32 -14.94 39.08 0.08
CA GLU A 32 -13.83 38.17 0.43
C GLU A 32 -12.88 38.79 1.47
N THR A 33 -12.70 40.12 1.45
CA THR A 33 -11.87 40.87 2.42
C THR A 33 -12.43 40.87 3.83
N GLN A 34 -13.72 40.59 4.00
CA GLN A 34 -14.41 40.54 5.29
C GLN A 34 -14.42 39.14 5.91
N LEU A 35 -13.72 38.18 5.28
CA LEU A 35 -13.55 36.83 5.80
C LEU A 35 -12.32 36.74 6.70
N SER A 36 -12.50 36.27 7.94
CA SER A 36 -11.41 36.01 8.88
C SER A 36 -11.31 34.52 9.23
N PRO A 37 -10.11 33.93 9.30
CA PRO A 37 -9.96 32.53 9.73
C PRO A 37 -10.29 32.39 11.22
N ASN A 38 -11.12 31.40 11.57
CA ASN A 38 -11.49 31.13 12.96
C ASN A 38 -10.65 29.96 13.52
N LYS A 39 -9.42 30.29 13.93
CA LYS A 39 -8.45 29.29 14.41
C LYS A 39 -8.94 28.52 15.64
N GLN A 40 -9.78 29.13 16.47
CA GLN A 40 -10.34 28.46 17.66
C GLN A 40 -11.34 27.38 17.26
N PHE A 41 -12.21 27.70 16.30
CA PHE A 41 -13.15 26.74 15.74
C PHE A 41 -12.42 25.59 15.04
N ASP A 42 -11.36 25.90 14.28
CA ASP A 42 -10.51 24.88 13.65
C ASP A 42 -9.88 23.96 14.71
N ARG A 43 -9.36 24.51 15.81
CA ARG A 43 -8.80 23.73 16.92
C ARG A 43 -9.83 22.80 17.56
N LEU A 44 -11.07 23.27 17.76
CA LEU A 44 -12.14 22.44 18.30
C LEU A 44 -12.47 21.27 17.37
N ILE A 45 -12.55 21.52 16.06
CA ILE A 45 -12.76 20.46 15.07
C ILE A 45 -11.62 19.43 15.15
N THR A 46 -10.36 19.88 15.19
CA THR A 46 -9.20 18.98 15.31
C THR A 46 -9.26 18.12 16.57
N LEU A 47 -9.62 18.70 17.72
CA LEU A 47 -9.74 17.96 18.97
C LEU A 47 -10.82 16.88 18.88
N ILE A 48 -12.00 17.22 18.35
CA ILE A 48 -13.11 16.27 18.18
C ILE A 48 -12.72 15.14 17.22
N GLN A 49 -12.07 15.45 16.10
CA GLN A 49 -11.58 14.46 15.14
C GLN A 49 -10.55 13.53 15.77
N THR A 50 -9.59 14.09 16.51
CA THR A 50 -8.55 13.33 17.19
C THR A 50 -9.14 12.35 18.21
N GLU A 51 -10.10 12.79 19.02
CA GLU A 51 -10.74 11.92 20.00
C GLU A 51 -11.62 10.85 19.33
N LYS A 52 -12.30 11.19 18.24
CA LYS A 52 -13.06 10.22 17.44
C LYS A 52 -12.15 9.13 16.87
N ASP A 53 -11.02 9.51 16.30
CA ASP A 53 -10.05 8.57 15.72
C ASP A 53 -9.43 7.69 16.80
N LYS A 54 -9.09 8.27 17.95
CA LYS A 54 -8.59 7.54 19.12
C LYS A 54 -9.61 6.53 19.64
N SER A 55 -10.86 6.95 19.82
CA SER A 55 -11.96 6.07 20.26
C SER A 55 -12.20 4.94 19.27
N THR A 56 -12.20 5.24 17.97
CA THR A 56 -12.35 4.25 16.90
C THR A 56 -11.21 3.23 16.93
N LYS A 57 -9.95 3.69 17.05
CA LYS A 57 -8.79 2.79 17.20
C LYS A 57 -8.91 1.91 18.43
N GLN A 58 -9.24 2.48 19.59
CA GLN A 58 -9.43 1.71 20.82
C GLN A 58 -10.54 0.65 20.68
N TYR A 59 -11.62 0.97 19.98
CA TYR A 59 -12.68 0.01 19.68
C TYR A 59 -12.15 -1.16 18.83
N PHE A 60 -11.45 -0.87 17.74
CA PHE A 60 -10.85 -1.92 16.89
C PHE A 60 -9.81 -2.75 17.62
N GLU A 61 -8.95 -2.13 18.43
CA GLU A 61 -7.96 -2.82 19.25
C GLU A 61 -8.62 -3.81 20.21
N LYS A 62 -9.74 -3.42 20.84
CA LYS A 62 -10.52 -4.32 21.71
C LYS A 62 -11.09 -5.52 20.94
N LEU A 63 -11.55 -5.30 19.70
CA LEU A 63 -12.04 -6.39 18.86
C LEU A 63 -10.94 -7.37 18.44
N LEU A 64 -9.74 -6.86 18.14
CA LEU A 64 -8.60 -7.68 17.72
C LEU A 64 -7.99 -8.48 18.88
N HIS A 65 -7.97 -7.92 20.09
CA HIS A 65 -7.34 -8.53 21.25
C HIS A 65 -8.31 -9.29 22.17
N SER A 66 -9.63 -9.21 21.94
CA SER A 66 -10.54 -10.08 22.68
C SER A 66 -10.32 -11.53 22.20
N PRO A 67 -9.89 -12.47 23.06
CA PRO A 67 -9.95 -13.88 22.71
C PRO A 67 -11.43 -14.20 22.54
N SER A 68 -11.84 -14.50 21.32
CA SER A 68 -13.19 -14.96 21.01
C SER A 68 -13.56 -16.10 21.97
N PRO A 69 -14.58 -15.96 22.84
CA PRO A 69 -15.30 -17.12 23.32
C PRO A 69 -16.11 -17.62 22.13
N LEU A 70 -15.67 -18.69 21.48
CA LEU A 70 -16.61 -19.51 20.70
C LEU A 70 -17.58 -20.18 21.68
N PRO A 71 -18.83 -20.49 21.31
CA PRO A 71 -19.81 -19.62 20.67
C PRO A 71 -21.16 -19.77 21.39
N HIS A 72 -21.57 -18.81 22.23
CA HIS A 72 -22.97 -18.70 22.64
C HIS A 72 -23.38 -17.23 22.76
N GLN A 73 -24.24 -16.83 21.82
CA GLN A 73 -25.12 -15.65 21.80
C GLN A 73 -24.47 -14.27 21.62
N LEU A 74 -23.88 -14.05 20.44
CA LEU A 74 -24.31 -12.89 19.65
C LEU A 74 -25.73 -13.23 19.14
N PRO A 75 -26.71 -12.31 19.16
CA PRO A 75 -27.98 -12.52 18.46
C PRO A 75 -27.66 -12.93 17.03
N GLN A 76 -27.97 -14.18 16.71
CA GLN A 76 -27.45 -14.88 15.53
C GLN A 76 -28.25 -14.56 14.27
N ASP A 77 -28.98 -13.45 14.26
CA ASP A 77 -29.73 -13.00 13.11
C ASP A 77 -29.55 -11.51 12.90
N THR A 78 -29.36 -11.17 11.62
CA THR A 78 -29.22 -9.83 11.01
C THR A 78 -27.79 -9.35 10.77
N LEU A 79 -26.99 -10.12 9.99
CA LEU A 79 -26.19 -9.40 8.98
C LEU A 79 -27.20 -8.62 8.14
N SER A 80 -27.07 -7.29 8.11
CA SER A 80 -27.94 -6.48 7.26
C SER A 80 -27.84 -7.02 5.84
N PRO A 81 -28.94 -7.09 5.05
CA PRO A 81 -28.90 -7.52 3.66
C PRO A 81 -27.76 -6.86 2.86
N ILE A 82 -27.45 -5.62 3.23
CA ILE A 82 -26.35 -4.82 2.72
C ILE A 82 -24.97 -5.43 3.02
N GLU A 83 -24.72 -5.89 4.25
CA GLU A 83 -23.44 -6.49 4.66
C GLU A 83 -23.18 -7.83 3.97
N SER A 84 -24.23 -8.62 3.74
CA SER A 84 -24.13 -9.88 2.98
C SER A 84 -23.73 -9.62 1.53
N LEU A 85 -24.37 -8.64 0.88
CA LEU A 85 -24.01 -8.20 -0.47
C LEU A 85 -22.57 -7.67 -0.52
N PHE A 86 -22.17 -6.83 0.44
CA PHE A 86 -20.80 -6.32 0.50
C PHE A 86 -19.78 -7.43 0.69
N ARG A 87 -20.02 -8.41 1.56
CA ARG A 87 -19.11 -9.56 1.75
C ARG A 87 -18.98 -10.39 0.49
N SER A 88 -20.08 -10.68 -0.19
CA SER A 88 -20.08 -11.44 -1.44
C SER A 88 -19.29 -10.70 -2.53
N HIS A 89 -19.58 -9.41 -2.71
CA HIS A 89 -18.91 -8.57 -3.70
C HIS A 89 -17.42 -8.40 -3.41
N MET A 90 -17.04 -8.17 -2.15
CA MET A 90 -15.64 -8.07 -1.74
C MET A 90 -14.88 -9.37 -1.96
N LYS A 91 -15.47 -10.52 -1.61
CA LYS A 91 -14.87 -11.84 -1.89
C LYS A 91 -14.62 -12.03 -3.38
N HIS A 92 -15.63 -11.78 -4.21
CA HIS A 92 -15.49 -11.89 -5.66
C HIS A 92 -14.39 -10.98 -6.22
N LEU A 93 -14.34 -9.72 -5.78
CA LEU A 93 -13.30 -8.79 -6.22
C LEU A 93 -11.90 -9.25 -5.78
N ILE A 94 -11.72 -9.66 -4.53
CA ILE A 94 -10.41 -10.13 -4.05
C ILE A 94 -9.96 -11.35 -4.86
N SER A 95 -10.85 -12.30 -5.11
CA SER A 95 -10.56 -13.49 -5.92
C SER A 95 -10.15 -13.13 -7.36
N SER A 96 -10.88 -12.22 -8.02
CA SER A 96 -10.55 -11.84 -9.41
C SER A 96 -9.22 -11.09 -9.51
N TYR A 97 -8.90 -10.23 -8.53
CA TYR A 97 -7.59 -9.57 -8.46
C TYR A 97 -6.46 -10.56 -8.20
N GLU A 98 -6.66 -11.53 -7.32
CA GLU A 98 -5.66 -12.58 -7.03
C GLU A 98 -5.38 -13.41 -8.28
N GLU A 99 -6.42 -13.87 -8.98
CA GLU A 99 -6.28 -14.62 -10.24
C GLU A 99 -5.53 -13.82 -11.31
N TYR A 100 -5.86 -12.54 -11.47
CA TYR A 100 -5.17 -11.64 -12.39
C TYR A 100 -3.68 -11.52 -12.04
N TYR A 101 -3.37 -11.27 -10.78
CA TYR A 101 -1.99 -11.13 -10.31
C TYR A 101 -1.17 -12.41 -10.52
N GLN A 102 -1.74 -13.57 -10.21
CA GLN A 102 -1.10 -14.86 -10.45
C GLN A 102 -0.84 -15.10 -11.94
N SER A 103 -1.79 -14.73 -12.81
CA SER A 103 -1.60 -14.85 -14.26
C SER A 103 -0.48 -13.95 -14.78
N LEU A 104 -0.37 -12.74 -14.25
CA LEU A 104 0.66 -11.78 -14.64
C LEU A 104 2.04 -12.25 -14.17
N LYS A 105 2.14 -12.70 -12.92
CA LYS A 105 3.35 -13.28 -12.35
C LYS A 105 3.83 -14.49 -13.14
N THR A 106 2.93 -15.39 -13.51
CA THR A 106 3.26 -16.57 -14.32
C THR A 106 3.82 -16.17 -15.68
N LYS A 107 3.20 -15.20 -16.37
CA LYS A 107 3.71 -14.68 -17.65
C LYS A 107 5.08 -14.04 -17.51
N TYR A 108 5.31 -13.29 -16.44
CA TYR A 108 6.61 -12.69 -16.13
C TYR A 108 7.68 -13.75 -15.93
N ASP A 109 7.42 -14.75 -15.08
CA ASP A 109 8.36 -15.83 -14.80
C ASP A 109 8.66 -16.65 -16.06
N GLN A 110 7.64 -16.98 -16.87
CA GLN A 110 7.83 -17.67 -18.15
C GLN A 110 8.75 -16.88 -19.10
N ARG A 111 8.52 -15.57 -19.27
CA ARG A 111 9.38 -14.73 -20.12
C ARG A 111 10.80 -14.63 -19.56
N ARG A 112 10.94 -14.51 -18.24
CA ARG A 112 12.25 -14.46 -17.58
C ARG A 112 13.04 -15.74 -17.84
N GLU A 113 12.41 -16.91 -17.66
CA GLU A 113 13.07 -18.20 -17.93
C GLU A 113 13.39 -18.40 -19.40
N LEU A 114 12.52 -17.96 -20.33
CA LEU A 114 12.82 -18.01 -21.77
C LEU A 114 14.04 -17.17 -22.15
N VAL A 115 14.15 -15.95 -21.63
CA VAL A 115 15.32 -15.07 -21.87
C VAL A 115 16.57 -15.71 -21.29
N LYS A 116 16.48 -16.23 -20.06
CA LYS A 116 17.59 -16.91 -19.38
C LYS A 116 18.05 -18.14 -20.16
N ALA A 117 17.12 -18.95 -20.65
CA ALA A 117 17.42 -20.12 -21.47
C ALA A 117 18.10 -19.73 -22.79
N LYS A 118 17.57 -18.72 -23.50
CA LYS A 118 18.20 -18.20 -24.73
C LYS A 118 19.63 -17.72 -24.50
N TYR A 119 19.84 -16.94 -23.44
CA TYR A 119 21.19 -16.47 -23.08
C TYR A 119 22.13 -17.64 -22.75
N THR A 120 21.65 -18.62 -21.99
CA THR A 120 22.43 -19.81 -21.63
C THR A 120 22.81 -20.62 -22.87
N SER A 121 21.89 -20.84 -23.81
CA SER A 121 22.18 -21.54 -25.07
C SER A 121 23.21 -20.79 -25.91
N GLN A 122 23.08 -19.46 -26.04
CA GLN A 122 24.07 -18.65 -26.77
C GLN A 122 25.46 -18.73 -26.14
N LEU A 123 25.55 -18.73 -24.81
CA LEU A 123 26.82 -18.87 -24.09
C LEU A 123 27.48 -20.22 -24.38
N LEU A 124 26.69 -21.31 -24.37
CA LEU A 124 27.17 -22.65 -24.69
C LEU A 124 27.63 -22.78 -26.14
N GLU A 125 26.90 -22.17 -27.08
CA GLU A 125 27.30 -22.11 -28.49
C GLU A 125 28.61 -21.34 -28.68
N TYR A 126 28.76 -20.18 -28.04
CA TYR A 126 30.00 -19.41 -28.06
C TYR A 126 31.18 -20.22 -27.48
N GLN A 127 30.97 -20.94 -26.38
CA GLN A 127 31.99 -21.82 -25.81
C GLN A 127 32.37 -22.97 -26.75
N ARG A 128 31.41 -23.55 -27.48
CA ARG A 128 31.65 -24.62 -28.46
C ARG A 128 32.40 -24.14 -29.70
N GLN A 129 32.13 -22.92 -30.14
CA GLN A 129 32.79 -22.30 -31.30
C GLN A 129 34.18 -21.73 -30.99
N LYS A 130 34.57 -21.66 -29.71
CA LYS A 130 35.91 -21.24 -29.31
C LYS A 130 36.93 -22.30 -29.74
N PRO A 131 37.88 -22.01 -30.65
CA PRO A 131 38.93 -22.95 -31.00
C PRO A 131 39.74 -23.29 -29.74
N PHE A 132 40.05 -24.57 -29.56
CA PHE A 132 40.91 -25.05 -28.50
C PHE A 132 42.32 -24.45 -28.68
N LEU A 133 42.60 -23.30 -28.06
CA LEU A 133 43.98 -22.90 -27.82
C LEU A 133 44.50 -23.80 -26.70
N LEU A 134 45.05 -24.95 -27.09
CA LEU A 134 45.86 -25.80 -26.23
C LEU A 134 47.03 -24.94 -25.76
N PRO A 135 47.28 -24.80 -24.44
CA PRO A 135 48.63 -24.50 -24.01
C PRO A 135 49.47 -25.72 -24.39
N SER A 136 50.39 -25.53 -25.33
CA SER A 136 51.43 -26.49 -25.67
C SER A 136 52.09 -26.99 -24.39
N ALA A 137 52.13 -28.32 -24.24
CA ALA A 137 52.84 -28.99 -23.18
C ALA A 137 54.30 -28.52 -23.10
N THR A 138 54.76 -28.19 -21.90
CA THR A 138 56.16 -28.39 -21.52
C THR A 138 56.21 -29.50 -20.47
N PRO A 139 56.91 -30.62 -20.74
CA PRO A 139 57.19 -31.63 -19.74
C PRO A 139 58.45 -31.25 -18.96
N ASN A 140 58.36 -31.16 -17.63
CA ASN A 140 59.47 -31.41 -16.71
C ASN A 140 58.90 -31.47 -15.28
N THR A 141 58.66 -32.68 -14.77
CA THR A 141 59.56 -33.51 -13.93
C THR A 141 59.65 -33.07 -12.47
N LEU A 142 59.39 -34.07 -11.63
CA LEU A 142 59.72 -34.27 -10.22
C LEU A 142 58.66 -33.94 -9.18
N SER A 143 58.54 -34.94 -8.30
CA SER A 143 57.39 -35.38 -7.51
C SER A 143 57.64 -35.11 -6.00
N PRO A 144 57.02 -35.85 -5.05
CA PRO A 144 56.03 -35.35 -4.09
C PRO A 144 56.60 -35.25 -2.64
N THR A 145 55.69 -34.97 -1.69
CA THR A 145 55.76 -35.10 -0.21
C THR A 145 56.18 -33.86 0.59
N ASP A 146 55.26 -33.29 1.39
CA ASP A 146 55.22 -33.44 2.87
C ASP A 146 54.26 -32.44 3.57
N LYS A 147 53.46 -32.97 4.51
CA LYS A 147 53.16 -32.48 5.89
C LYS A 147 52.36 -31.16 6.06
N GLU A 148 51.15 -31.23 6.59
CA GLU A 148 50.76 -31.18 8.03
C GLU A 148 50.70 -29.77 8.66
N GLU A 149 49.53 -29.50 9.25
CA GLU A 149 49.29 -28.79 10.52
C GLU A 149 49.41 -27.24 10.70
N LYS A 150 48.37 -26.73 11.39
CA LYS A 150 48.25 -25.49 12.21
C LYS A 150 48.07 -24.18 11.44
N LEU A 151 47.22 -23.24 11.88
CA LEU A 151 47.05 -22.80 13.26
C LEU A 151 45.71 -22.06 13.45
N ALA A 152 44.99 -22.45 14.50
CA ALA A 152 43.90 -21.68 15.09
C ALA A 152 44.44 -20.41 15.78
N ARG A 153 43.73 -19.30 15.62
CA ARG A 153 43.52 -18.29 16.66
C ARG A 153 42.20 -17.58 16.41
#